data_AF-A0A5S9EW49-F1
#
_entry.id   AF-A0A5S9EW49-F1
#
_cell.length_a   1.000
_cell.length_b   1.000
_cell.length_c   1.000
_cell.angle_alpha   90.00
_cell.angle_beta   90.00
_cell.angle_gamma   90.00
#
_symmetry.space_group_name_H-M   'P 1'
#
loop_
_entity.id
_entity.type
_entity.pdbx_description
1 polymer ?
#
loop_
_entity_poly.entity_id
_entity_poly.type
_entity_poly.pdbx_seq_one_letter_code
_entity_poly.pdbx_strand_id
1 'polypeptide(L)'
;GADFLEPIFNDNPRYRGLAFPETVIKQTATASGGLAGSSNVPGNLSPVSAADLRKWGYKGNPVTNCAEYAGNVVPGSDERTKYRYPFVYDGKEEMCYILYSPMQYNQGGRYCDADGSSKEGPS
;
A
#
# COMPACT_ATOMS: atom_id res chain seq x y z
N GLY A 1 -12.27 -15.32 -3.64
CA GLY A 1 -12.30 -13.95 -4.19
C GLY A 1 -11.00 -13.28 -3.85
N ALA A 2 -10.67 -12.15 -4.49
CA ALA A 2 -9.52 -11.35 -4.10
C ALA A 2 -9.61 -10.96 -2.61
N ASP A 3 -8.49 -11.04 -1.90
CA ASP A 3 -8.30 -10.27 -0.69
C ASP A 3 -7.98 -8.82 -1.10
N PHE A 4 -8.52 -7.82 -0.39
CA PHE A 4 -8.20 -6.42 -0.69
C PHE A 4 -6.72 -6.09 -0.39
N LEU A 5 -6.02 -6.95 0.36
CA LEU A 5 -4.58 -6.88 0.58
C LEU A 5 -3.75 -7.41 -0.61
N GLU A 6 -4.38 -8.01 -1.63
CA GLU A 6 -3.70 -8.33 -2.88
C GLU A 6 -3.34 -7.06 -3.67
N PRO A 7 -2.30 -7.11 -4.52
CA PRO A 7 -1.95 -6.01 -5.41
C PRO A 7 -3.11 -5.54 -6.29
N ILE A 8 -3.17 -4.23 -6.56
CA ILE A 8 -4.19 -3.64 -7.45
C ILE A 8 -4.06 -4.09 -8.91
N PHE A 9 -2.86 -4.53 -9.32
CA PHE A 9 -2.62 -5.03 -10.67
C PHE A 9 -2.55 -6.55 -10.68
N ASN A 10 -3.48 -7.17 -11.40
CA ASN A 10 -3.53 -8.59 -11.74
C ASN A 10 -4.21 -8.75 -13.10
N ASP A 11 -3.78 -9.70 -13.93
CA ASP A 11 -4.40 -9.95 -15.24
C ASP A 11 -5.88 -10.34 -15.10
N ASN A 12 -6.23 -11.04 -14.03
CA ASN A 12 -7.60 -11.40 -13.73
C ASN A 12 -8.22 -10.43 -12.70
N PRO A 13 -9.27 -9.67 -13.07
CA PRO A 13 -9.92 -8.71 -12.17
C PRO A 13 -10.43 -9.33 -10.87
N ARG A 14 -10.76 -10.64 -10.85
CA ARG A 14 -11.22 -11.35 -9.66
C ARG A 14 -10.15 -11.52 -8.57
N TYR A 15 -8.89 -11.27 -8.90
CA TYR A 15 -7.74 -11.36 -7.99
C TYR A 15 -7.05 -10.01 -7.77
N ARG A 16 -7.64 -8.90 -8.24
CA ARG A 16 -7.15 -7.55 -7.92
C ARG A 16 -7.63 -7.15 -6.53
N GLY A 17 -6.69 -6.75 -5.68
CA GLY A 17 -7.00 -6.10 -4.42
C GLY A 17 -6.83 -4.58 -4.53
N LEU A 18 -6.46 -3.95 -3.41
CA LEU A 18 -6.23 -2.51 -3.30
C LEU A 18 -4.80 -2.19 -2.88
N ALA A 19 -3.98 -3.19 -2.56
CA ALA A 19 -2.61 -2.99 -2.13
C ALA A 19 -1.71 -2.50 -3.27
N PHE A 20 -0.57 -1.95 -2.91
CA PHE A 20 0.45 -1.56 -3.86
C PHE A 20 0.89 -2.71 -4.77
N PRO A 21 1.12 -2.45 -6.07
CA PRO A 21 1.83 -3.40 -6.91
C PRO A 21 3.26 -3.61 -6.44
N GLU A 22 3.88 -4.69 -6.92
CA GLU A 22 5.31 -4.93 -6.75
C GLU A 22 6.09 -3.72 -7.26
N THR A 23 6.58 -2.92 -6.32
CA THR A 23 7.22 -1.64 -6.58
C THR A 23 8.52 -1.60 -5.79
N VAL A 24 9.64 -1.57 -6.50
CA VAL A 24 10.96 -1.52 -5.86
C VAL A 24 11.18 -0.11 -5.33
N ILE A 25 11.62 -0.01 -4.08
CA ILE A 25 11.98 1.27 -3.46
C ILE A 25 13.21 1.83 -4.19
N LYS A 26 13.01 2.94 -4.92
CA LYS A 26 14.12 3.76 -5.44
C LYS A 26 14.42 4.85 -4.41
N GLN A 27 15.55 4.72 -3.72
CA GLN A 27 15.96 5.68 -2.70
C GLN A 27 16.29 7.03 -3.37
N THR A 28 15.45 8.04 -3.17
CA THR A 28 15.82 9.43 -3.43
C THR A 28 16.58 9.96 -2.21
N ALA A 29 17.68 10.68 -2.46
CA ALA A 29 18.74 11.00 -1.49
C ALA A 29 18.32 11.89 -0.28
N THR A 30 17.02 12.09 -0.06
CA THR A 30 16.43 12.94 0.98
C THR A 30 15.40 12.14 1.81
N ALA A 31 15.77 10.93 2.24
CA ALA A 31 14.94 10.17 3.17
C ALA A 31 14.99 10.82 4.57
N SER A 32 13.92 11.51 4.97
CA SER A 32 13.68 11.91 6.36
C SER A 32 13.00 10.76 7.12
N GLY A 33 13.42 10.50 8.36
CA GLY A 33 12.89 9.41 9.20
C GLY A 33 13.87 8.24 9.34
N GLY A 34 13.41 7.07 9.81
CA GLY A 34 14.27 5.92 10.12
C GLY A 34 15.15 5.44 8.94
N LEU A 35 14.72 5.68 7.70
CA LEU A 35 15.44 5.30 6.48
C LEU A 35 16.65 6.19 6.17
N ALA A 36 16.89 7.28 6.94
CA ALA A 36 17.97 8.25 6.73
C ALA A 36 19.41 7.67 6.80
N GLY A 37 19.57 6.39 7.15
CA GLY A 37 20.87 5.70 7.20
C GLY A 37 20.89 4.32 6.56
N SER A 38 19.82 3.90 5.86
CA SER A 38 19.75 2.56 5.26
C SER A 38 20.20 2.60 3.81
N SER A 39 21.49 2.41 3.54
CA SER A 39 22.11 2.59 2.22
C SER A 39 21.79 1.50 1.19
N ASN A 40 20.99 0.49 1.55
CA ASN A 40 20.49 -0.56 0.65
C ASN A 40 19.30 -1.24 1.34
N VAL A 41 18.09 -0.80 1.02
CA VAL A 41 16.87 -1.55 1.34
C VAL A 41 16.44 -2.29 0.07
N PRO A 42 16.92 -3.51 -0.18
CA PRO A 42 16.31 -4.36 -1.19
C PRO A 42 14.92 -4.75 -0.68
N GLY A 43 13.86 -4.25 -1.32
CA GLY A 43 12.51 -4.61 -0.94
C GLY A 43 11.44 -3.95 -1.81
N ASN A 44 10.30 -4.62 -1.88
CA ASN A 44 9.06 -4.00 -2.36
C ASN A 44 8.61 -2.93 -1.35
N LEU A 45 7.98 -1.87 -1.84
CA LEU A 45 7.39 -0.81 -1.03
C LEU A 45 6.27 -1.34 -0.11
N SER A 46 5.61 -2.42 -0.52
CA SER A 46 4.56 -3.09 0.25
C SER A 46 4.39 -4.53 -0.27
N PRO A 47 4.04 -5.49 0.61
CA PRO A 47 3.99 -5.36 2.06
C PRO A 47 5.38 -5.36 2.71
N VAL A 48 5.49 -4.82 3.92
CA VAL A 48 6.74 -4.74 4.69
C VAL A 48 6.53 -5.33 6.08
N SER A 49 7.46 -6.15 6.57
CA SER A 49 7.33 -6.74 7.91
C SER A 49 7.60 -5.70 9.02
N ALA A 50 6.96 -5.88 10.18
CA ALA A 50 7.26 -5.08 11.37
C ALA A 50 8.73 -5.22 11.81
N ALA A 51 9.36 -6.37 11.53
CA ALA A 51 10.79 -6.57 11.74
C ALA A 51 11.65 -5.65 10.87
N ASP A 52 11.31 -5.52 9.58
CA ASP A 52 12.07 -4.67 8.67
C ASP A 52 11.89 -3.18 8.97
N LEU A 53 10.69 -2.73 9.34
CA LEU A 53 10.48 -1.36 9.82
C LEU A 53 11.36 -1.04 11.05
N ARG A 54 11.49 -1.98 12.00
CA ARG A 54 12.41 -1.82 13.15
C ARG A 54 13.87 -1.77 12.71
N LYS A 55 14.30 -2.61 11.78
CA LYS A 55 15.67 -2.58 11.21
C LYS A 55 15.95 -1.25 10.50
N TRP A 56 14.94 -0.66 9.88
CA TRP A 56 14.99 0.67 9.29
C TRP A 56 14.81 1.80 10.31
N GLY A 57 14.94 1.54 11.61
CA GLY A 57 15.02 2.59 12.62
C GLY A 57 13.70 3.22 13.06
N TYR A 58 12.53 2.67 12.66
CA TYR A 58 11.24 3.07 13.23
C TYR A 58 11.14 2.58 14.69
N LYS A 59 10.73 3.47 15.60
CA LYS A 59 10.83 3.26 17.07
C LYS A 59 9.48 3.11 17.79
N GLY A 60 8.37 3.32 17.10
CA GLY A 60 7.03 3.17 17.65
C GLY A 60 6.60 1.70 17.78
N ASN A 61 5.35 1.50 18.19
CA ASN A 61 4.70 0.19 18.09
C ASN A 61 4.42 -0.17 16.61
N PRO A 62 4.17 -1.45 16.27
CA PRO A 62 4.04 -1.87 14.88
C PRO A 62 3.01 -1.10 14.05
N VAL A 63 1.85 -0.77 14.65
CA VAL A 63 0.80 0.03 13.99
C VAL A 63 1.29 1.45 13.71
N THR A 64 1.94 2.08 14.68
CA THR A 64 2.47 3.46 14.55
C THR A 64 3.59 3.51 13.51
N ASN A 65 4.46 2.50 13.49
CA ASN A 65 5.53 2.40 12.48
C ASN A 65 4.96 2.23 11.08
N CYS A 66 3.92 1.41 10.92
CA CYS A 66 3.24 1.24 9.64
C CYS A 66 2.57 2.54 9.17
N ALA A 67 1.94 3.27 10.10
CA ALA A 67 1.36 4.59 9.83
C ALA A 67 2.40 5.63 9.38
N GLU A 68 3.51 5.72 10.10
CA GLU A 68 4.62 6.63 9.78
C GLU A 68 5.25 6.26 8.43
N TYR A 69 5.48 4.97 8.19
CA TYR A 69 6.01 4.47 6.93
C TYR A 69 5.11 4.83 5.73
N ALA A 70 3.82 4.56 5.81
CA ALA A 70 2.86 4.93 4.77
C ALA A 70 2.76 6.45 4.57
N GLY A 71 2.85 7.22 5.65
CA GLY A 71 2.91 8.69 5.63
C GLY A 71 4.16 9.27 4.97
N ASN A 72 5.22 8.48 4.81
CA ASN A 72 6.44 8.88 4.08
C ASN A 72 6.40 8.52 2.59
N VAL A 73 5.41 7.75 2.14
CA VAL A 73 5.23 7.42 0.72
C VAL A 73 4.52 8.56 0.00
N VAL A 74 5.24 9.25 -0.88
CA VAL A 74 4.73 10.36 -1.68
C VAL A 74 4.28 9.84 -3.06
N PRO A 75 3.04 10.14 -3.51
CA PRO A 75 2.56 9.72 -4.82
C PRO A 75 3.16 10.55 -5.96
N GLY A 76 3.52 9.88 -7.05
CA GLY A 76 3.88 10.53 -8.32
C GLY A 76 5.12 11.41 -8.24
N SER A 77 5.21 12.40 -9.13
CA SER A 77 6.35 13.32 -9.25
C SER A 77 6.17 14.66 -8.52
N ASP A 78 4.96 14.96 -8.01
CA ASP A 78 4.73 16.20 -7.26
C ASP A 78 5.05 16.01 -5.78
N GLU A 79 6.29 16.29 -5.41
CA GLU A 79 6.78 16.19 -4.03
C GLU A 79 6.04 17.12 -3.05
N ARG A 80 5.31 18.13 -3.54
CA ARG A 80 4.57 19.10 -2.70
C ARG A 80 3.17 18.62 -2.33
N THR A 81 2.73 17.49 -2.87
CA THR A 81 1.43 16.93 -2.51
C THR A 81 1.34 16.62 -1.03
N LYS A 82 0.18 16.91 -0.44
CA LYS A 82 -0.16 16.53 0.93
C LYS A 82 -0.83 15.15 1.01
N TYR A 83 -1.17 14.55 -0.13
CA TYR A 83 -1.78 13.22 -0.15
C TYR A 83 -0.79 12.18 0.37
N ARG A 84 -1.29 11.26 1.22
CA ARG A 84 -0.55 10.10 1.73
C ARG A 84 -1.43 8.87 1.61
N TYR A 85 -0.81 7.74 1.31
CA TYR A 85 -1.52 6.48 1.15
C TYR A 85 -2.01 5.95 2.51
N PRO A 86 -3.21 5.35 2.57
CA PRO A 86 -3.64 4.62 3.75
C PRO A 86 -2.89 3.29 3.88
N PHE A 87 -2.98 2.68 5.06
CA PHE A 87 -2.32 1.43 5.37
C PHE A 87 -3.24 0.45 6.11
N VAL A 88 -2.87 -0.83 6.09
CA VAL A 88 -3.40 -1.87 6.97
C VAL A 88 -2.24 -2.57 7.64
N TYR A 89 -2.33 -2.76 8.96
CA TYR A 89 -1.39 -3.59 9.70
C TYR A 89 -2.08 -4.89 10.09
N ASP A 90 -1.57 -6.00 9.58
CA ASP A 90 -1.96 -7.34 10.02
C ASP A 90 -1.14 -7.72 11.25
N GLY A 91 -1.76 -7.73 12.42
CA GLY A 91 -1.11 -8.09 13.68
C GLY A 91 -0.84 -9.59 13.85
N LYS A 92 -1.46 -10.45 13.03
CA LYS A 92 -1.23 -11.89 13.07
C LYS A 92 0.02 -12.26 12.29
N GLU A 93 0.15 -11.72 11.07
CA GLU A 93 1.31 -11.94 10.21
C GLU A 93 2.44 -10.92 10.46
N GLU A 94 2.18 -9.91 11.31
CA GLU A 94 3.07 -8.78 11.59
C GLU A 94 3.50 -7.99 10.34
N MET A 95 2.59 -7.86 9.38
CA MET A 95 2.83 -7.23 8.08
C MET A 95 2.12 -5.88 7.94
N CYS A 96 2.83 -4.90 7.38
CA CYS A 96 2.33 -3.59 7.00
C CYS A 96 2.05 -3.56 5.49
N TYR A 97 0.80 -3.30 5.12
CA TYR A 97 0.34 -3.17 3.74
C TYR A 97 0.02 -1.70 3.48
N ILE A 98 0.62 -1.14 2.42
CA ILE A 98 0.21 0.17 1.91
C ILE A 98 -0.85 -0.07 0.83
N LEU A 99 -1.97 0.64 0.94
CA LEU A 99 -3.04 0.57 -0.04
C LEU A 99 -2.82 1.61 -1.14
N TYR A 100 -2.75 1.15 -2.38
CA TYR A 100 -2.65 2.03 -3.55
C TYR A 100 -3.96 2.82 -3.75
N SER A 101 -5.09 2.16 -3.54
CA SER A 101 -6.41 2.79 -3.62
C SER A 101 -6.97 3.09 -2.23
N PRO A 102 -7.41 4.32 -1.95
CA PRO A 102 -8.08 4.67 -0.70
C PRO A 102 -9.58 4.31 -0.70
N MET A 103 -10.09 3.68 -1.76
CA MET A 103 -11.50 3.36 -1.93
C MET A 103 -11.96 2.36 -0.86
N GLN A 104 -12.99 2.72 -0.09
CA GLN A 104 -13.54 1.87 0.97
C GLN A 104 -14.95 1.37 0.67
N TYR A 105 -15.67 2.05 -0.22
CA TYR A 105 -17.05 1.72 -0.54
C TYR A 105 -17.37 2.07 -1.99
N ASN A 106 -17.78 1.07 -2.76
CA ASN A 106 -18.33 1.23 -4.09
C ASN A 106 -19.55 0.31 -4.20
N GLN A 107 -20.70 0.86 -4.59
CA GLN A 107 -21.95 0.12 -4.75
C GLN A 107 -22.78 0.69 -5.90
N GLY A 108 -23.68 -0.15 -6.40
CA GLY A 108 -24.61 0.18 -7.48
C GLY A 108 -24.23 -0.51 -8.77
N GLY A 109 -25.18 -1.22 -9.38
CA GLY A 109 -24.93 -2.05 -10.56
C GLY A 109 -24.44 -1.28 -11.80
N ARG A 110 -24.58 0.05 -11.82
CA ARG A 110 -24.00 0.93 -12.84
C ARG A 110 -22.50 1.16 -12.67
N TYR A 111 -21.98 1.01 -11.46
CA TYR A 111 -20.63 1.42 -11.06
C TYR A 111 -19.74 0.24 -10.64
N CYS A 112 -20.33 -0.91 -10.31
CA CYS A 112 -19.60 -2.11 -9.95
C CYS A 112 -20.43 -3.37 -10.15
N ASP A 113 -19.74 -4.46 -10.49
CA ASP A 113 -20.31 -5.79 -10.62
C ASP A 113 -19.95 -6.64 -9.41
N ALA A 114 -20.95 -7.24 -8.76
CA ALA A 114 -20.74 -8.03 -7.54
C ALA A 114 -19.99 -9.35 -7.79
N ASP A 115 -20.04 -9.87 -9.02
CA ASP A 115 -19.48 -11.18 -9.42
C ASP A 115 -18.28 -11.06 -10.38
N GLY A 116 -17.83 -9.83 -10.65
CA GLY A 116 -16.80 -9.50 -11.62
C GLY A 116 -17.21 -9.77 -13.08
N SER A 117 -18.50 -9.92 -13.38
CA SER A 117 -18.99 -9.96 -14.76
C SER A 117 -18.90 -8.57 -15.37
N SER A 118 -18.30 -8.40 -16.55
CA SER A 118 -18.15 -7.09 -17.21
C SER A 118 -19.44 -6.59 -17.88
N LYS A 119 -20.60 -6.84 -17.26
CA LYS A 119 -21.89 -6.45 -17.82
C LYS A 119 -22.16 -5.02 -17.37
N GLU A 120 -21.99 -4.07 -18.29
CA GLU A 120 -22.39 -2.68 -18.06
C GLU A 120 -23.80 -2.63 -17.42
N GLY A 121 -23.91 -1.98 -16.27
CA GLY A 121 -25.18 -1.86 -15.57
C GLY A 121 -26.24 -1.15 -16.43
N PRO A 122 -27.54 -1.33 -16.12
CA PRO A 122 -28.61 -0.72 -16.91
C PRO A 122 -28.48 0.81 -16.96
N SER A 123 -28.43 1.33 -18.19
CA SER A 123 -28.42 2.76 -18.54
C SER A 123 -29.68 3.49 -18.12
#